data_AF-A0A9E7PSI2-F1
#
_entry.id   AF-A0A9E7PSI2-F1
#
_cell.length_a   1.000
_cell.length_b   1.000
_cell.length_c   1.000
_cell.angle_alpha   90.00
_cell.angle_beta   90.00
_cell.angle_gamma   90.00
#
_symmetry.space_group_name_H-M   'P 1'
#
loop_
_entity.id
_entity.type
_entity.pdbx_description
1 polymer ?
#
loop_
_entity_poly.entity_id
_entity_poly.type
_entity_poly.pdbx_seq_one_letter_code
_entity_poly.pdbx_strand_id
1 'polypeptide(L)'
;MFLNATTKEELKMAAEAEPKIAKAYNRLIEMSDDEENRRLYEERIAQIIEVDLKIQAAEEIGIEKGIEIGEEKGREEGIIHSAKNLILLGMDDEIIMKATGLSADKIAQLRSEVEP
;
A
#
# COMPACT_ATOMS: atom_id res chain seq x y z
N MET A 1 -23.96 29.67 28.26
CA MET A 1 -24.79 29.68 27.03
C MET A 1 -23.82 29.89 25.88
N PHE A 2 -23.46 28.82 25.16
CA PHE A 2 -22.63 28.94 23.96
C PHE A 2 -23.47 29.63 22.88
N LEU A 3 -22.92 30.63 22.20
CA LEU A 3 -23.61 31.35 21.14
C LEU A 3 -23.96 30.37 20.02
N ASN A 4 -25.26 30.19 19.79
CA ASN A 4 -25.84 29.30 18.79
C ASN A 4 -25.91 30.01 17.42
N ALA A 5 -24.85 30.74 17.05
CA ALA A 5 -24.78 31.43 15.76
C ALA A 5 -24.22 30.49 14.71
N THR A 6 -24.99 30.25 13.65
CA THR A 6 -24.69 29.26 12.59
C THR A 6 -24.33 29.91 11.25
N THR A 7 -24.46 31.24 11.14
CA THR A 7 -24.22 31.99 9.89
C THR A 7 -23.32 33.20 10.09
N LYS A 8 -22.63 33.64 9.02
CA LYS A 8 -21.68 34.76 9.03
C LYS A 8 -22.35 36.06 9.48
N GLU A 9 -23.60 36.27 9.08
CA GLU A 9 -24.45 37.41 9.43
C GLU A 9 -24.82 37.44 10.93
N GLU A 10 -25.14 36.30 11.52
CA GLU A 10 -25.43 36.19 12.96
C GLU A 10 -24.21 36.49 13.82
N LEU A 11 -23.03 36.02 13.40
CA LEU A 11 -21.76 36.31 14.05
C LEU A 11 -21.39 37.80 13.96
N LYS A 12 -21.66 38.43 12.80
CA LYS A 12 -21.45 39.87 12.60
C LYS A 12 -22.36 40.72 13.51
N MET A 13 -23.65 40.38 13.61
CA MET A 13 -24.57 41.09 14.51
C MET A 13 -24.18 40.94 15.99
N ALA A 14 -23.74 39.74 16.41
CA ALA A 14 -23.23 39.52 17.76
C ALA A 14 -21.93 40.29 18.04
N ALA A 15 -21.07 40.42 17.04
CA ALA A 15 -19.84 41.21 17.09
C ALA A 15 -20.11 42.72 17.23
N GLU A 16 -21.12 43.24 16.53
CA GLU A 16 -21.53 44.65 16.63
C GLU A 16 -22.17 44.98 18.00
N ALA A 17 -22.86 44.02 18.60
CA ALA A 17 -23.56 44.20 19.88
C ALA A 17 -22.62 44.23 21.10
N GLU A 18 -21.47 43.53 21.07
CA GLU A 18 -20.55 43.48 22.21
C GLU A 18 -19.06 43.60 21.80
N PRO A 19 -18.31 44.58 22.33
CA PRO A 19 -16.92 44.84 21.95
C PRO A 19 -15.96 43.65 22.13
N LYS A 20 -16.22 42.77 23.10
CA LYS A 20 -15.41 41.55 23.31
C LYS A 20 -15.66 40.51 22.23
N ILE A 21 -16.88 40.42 21.73
CA ILE A 21 -17.27 39.54 20.62
C ILE A 21 -16.73 40.13 19.30
N ALA A 22 -16.72 41.45 19.15
CA ALA A 22 -16.10 42.13 18.00
C ALA A 22 -14.63 41.72 17.78
N LYS A 23 -13.83 41.71 18.86
CA LYS A 23 -12.41 41.34 18.79
C LYS A 23 -12.23 39.87 18.38
N ALA A 24 -13.08 38.97 18.88
CA ALA A 24 -13.06 37.55 18.51
C ALA A 24 -13.50 37.32 17.06
N TYR A 25 -14.54 38.03 16.61
CA TYR A 25 -15.04 37.97 15.23
C TYR A 25 -14.05 38.52 14.21
N ASN A 26 -13.41 39.66 14.49
CA ASN A 26 -12.40 40.24 13.59
C ASN A 26 -11.18 39.32 13.45
N ARG A 27 -10.77 38.65 14.54
CA ARG A 27 -9.69 37.67 14.48
C ARG A 27 -10.07 36.43 13.66
N LEU A 28 -11.33 35.99 13.76
CA LEU A 28 -11.85 34.89 12.96
C LEU A 28 -11.89 35.24 11.47
N ILE A 29 -12.32 36.46 11.13
CA ILE A 29 -12.33 36.97 9.76
C ILE A 29 -10.91 37.06 9.20
N GLU A 30 -9.97 37.64 9.95
CA GLU A 30 -8.55 37.73 9.58
C GLU A 30 -7.93 36.35 9.30
N MET A 31 -8.28 35.32 10.10
CA MET A 31 -7.84 33.95 9.84
C MET A 31 -8.54 33.27 8.65
N SER A 32 -9.74 33.73 8.28
CA SER A 32 -10.52 33.17 7.16
C SER A 32 -10.30 33.86 5.81
N ASP A 33 -9.81 35.11 5.83
CA ASP A 33 -9.65 36.00 4.67
C ASP A 33 -8.18 36.11 4.21
N ASP A 34 -7.25 35.46 4.92
CA ASP A 34 -5.86 35.34 4.49
C ASP A 34 -5.72 34.19 3.48
N GLU A 35 -6.05 34.52 2.22
CA GLU A 35 -5.98 33.63 1.05
C GLU A 35 -4.62 32.92 0.92
N GLU A 36 -3.53 33.60 1.31
CA GLU A 36 -2.18 33.04 1.27
C GLU A 36 -2.02 31.92 2.30
N ASN A 37 -2.46 32.14 3.55
CA ASN A 37 -2.42 31.11 4.59
C ASN A 37 -3.35 29.94 4.30
N ARG A 38 -4.52 30.19 3.70
CA ARG A 38 -5.42 29.13 3.24
C ARG A 38 -4.77 28.29 2.12
N ARG A 39 -4.15 28.94 1.14
CA ARG A 39 -3.43 28.25 0.06
C ARG A 39 -2.29 27.40 0.60
N LEU A 40 -1.48 27.93 1.52
CA LEU A 40 -0.38 27.19 2.16
C LEU A 40 -0.89 25.98 2.94
N TYR A 41 -2.05 26.10 3.61
CA TYR A 41 -2.70 24.98 4.28
C TYR A 41 -3.19 23.92 3.28
N GLU A 42 -3.87 24.32 2.22
CA GLU A 42 -4.36 23.43 1.16
C GLU A 42 -3.20 22.69 0.46
N GLU A 43 -2.13 23.40 0.11
CA GLU A 43 -0.90 22.81 -0.46
C GLU A 43 -0.28 21.79 0.47
N ARG A 44 -0.20 22.09 1.78
CA ARG A 44 0.33 21.16 2.78
C ARG A 44 -0.52 19.91 2.92
N ILE A 45 -1.84 20.06 2.93
CA ILE A 45 -2.77 18.91 2.97
C ILE A 45 -2.62 18.07 1.70
N ALA A 46 -2.51 18.71 0.53
CA ALA A 46 -2.29 18.01 -0.74
C ALA A 46 -0.99 17.19 -0.73
N GLN A 47 0.10 17.76 -0.22
CA GLN A 47 1.38 17.04 -0.07
C GLN A 47 1.27 15.84 0.88
N ILE A 48 0.59 15.99 2.01
CA ILE A 48 0.37 14.88 2.96
C ILE A 48 -0.41 13.75 2.29
N ILE A 49 -1.50 14.09 1.60
CA ILE A 49 -2.32 13.11 0.87
C ILE A 49 -1.51 12.43 -0.24
N GLU A 50 -0.74 13.20 -1.01
CA GLU A 50 0.10 12.64 -2.08
C GLU A 50 1.12 11.65 -1.55
N VAL A 51 1.76 11.96 -0.41
CA VAL A 51 2.70 11.07 0.25
C VAL A 51 2.02 9.80 0.75
N ASP A 52 0.86 9.92 1.42
CA ASP A 52 0.11 8.77 1.91
C ASP A 52 -0.32 7.85 0.76
N LEU A 53 -0.84 8.41 -0.34
CA LEU A 53 -1.22 7.65 -1.52
C LEU A 53 -0.03 6.92 -2.15
N LYS A 54 1.14 7.56 -2.20
CA LYS A 54 2.37 6.92 -2.69
C LYS A 54 2.82 5.77 -1.79
N ILE A 55 2.71 5.92 -0.47
CA ILE A 55 3.04 4.85 0.48
C ILE A 55 2.08 3.68 0.30
N GLN A 56 0.77 3.94 0.26
CA GLN A 56 -0.23 2.89 0.06
C GLN A 56 -0.02 2.14 -1.25
N ALA A 57 0.22 2.86 -2.36
CA ALA A 57 0.51 2.25 -3.64
C ALA A 57 1.81 1.42 -3.61
N ALA A 58 2.85 1.89 -2.92
CA ALA A 58 4.10 1.16 -2.78
C ALA A 58 3.93 -0.12 -1.96
N GLU A 59 3.13 -0.09 -0.89
CA GLU A 59 2.78 -1.27 -0.08
C GLU A 59 2.00 -2.29 -0.90
N GLU A 60 0.96 -1.86 -1.63
CA GLU A 60 0.15 -2.72 -2.48
C GLU A 60 0.99 -3.41 -3.56
N ILE A 61 1.79 -2.64 -4.30
CA ILE A 61 2.72 -3.17 -5.32
C ILE A 61 3.74 -4.11 -4.67
N GLY A 62 4.22 -3.80 -3.48
CA GLY A 62 5.17 -4.63 -2.74
C GLY A 62 4.58 -6.00 -2.37
N ILE A 63 3.33 -6.02 -1.91
CA ILE A 63 2.59 -7.24 -1.58
C ILE A 63 2.34 -8.07 -2.84
N GLU A 64 1.83 -7.44 -3.91
CA GLU A 64 1.53 -8.14 -5.17
C GLU A 64 2.77 -8.82 -5.74
N LYS A 65 3.89 -8.07 -5.85
CA LYS A 65 5.17 -8.63 -6.30
C LYS A 65 5.69 -9.71 -5.36
N GLY A 66 5.52 -9.54 -4.05
CA GLY A 66 5.92 -10.53 -3.05
C GLY A 66 5.18 -11.85 -3.22
N ILE A 67 3.87 -11.79 -3.49
CA ILE A 67 3.04 -12.96 -3.76
C ILE A 67 3.47 -13.62 -5.07
N GLU A 68 3.59 -12.86 -6.16
CA GLU A 68 3.98 -13.40 -7.47
C GLU A 68 5.35 -14.13 -7.41
N ILE A 69 6.35 -13.48 -6.81
CA ILE A 69 7.69 -14.08 -6.63
C ILE A 69 7.60 -15.32 -5.73
N GLY A 70 6.78 -15.26 -4.68
CA GLY A 70 6.59 -16.38 -3.75
C GLY A 70 5.94 -17.59 -4.42
N GLU A 71 4.91 -17.38 -5.23
CA GLU A 71 4.23 -18.43 -5.98
C GLU A 71 5.14 -19.05 -7.05
N GLU A 72 5.89 -18.24 -7.79
CA GLU A 72 6.83 -18.73 -8.80
C GLU A 72 7.92 -19.61 -8.16
N LYS A 73 8.57 -19.11 -7.11
CA LYS A 73 9.61 -19.86 -6.38
C LYS A 73 9.05 -21.10 -5.73
N GLY A 74 7.91 -21.00 -5.04
CA GLY A 74 7.28 -22.14 -4.38
C GLY A 74 6.88 -23.23 -5.36
N ARG A 75 6.40 -22.85 -6.56
CA ARG A 75 6.10 -23.80 -7.63
C ARG A 75 7.36 -24.49 -8.15
N GLU A 76 8.43 -23.74 -8.42
CA GLU A 76 9.69 -24.31 -8.89
C GLU A 76 10.30 -25.26 -7.84
N GLU A 77 10.41 -24.82 -6.59
CA GLU A 77 10.91 -25.63 -5.48
C GLU A 77 10.06 -26.90 -5.27
N GLY A 78 8.74 -26.77 -5.35
CA GLY A 78 7.81 -27.90 -5.24
C GLY A 78 7.96 -28.92 -6.37
N ILE A 79 8.17 -28.46 -7.61
CA ILE A 79 8.44 -29.33 -8.77
C ILE A 79 9.77 -30.08 -8.57
N ILE A 80 10.83 -29.38 -8.16
CA ILE A 80 12.15 -29.98 -7.92
C ILE A 80 12.09 -30.98 -6.76
N HIS A 81 11.41 -30.65 -5.66
CA HIS A 81 11.23 -31.56 -4.53
C HIS A 81 10.48 -32.82 -4.95
N SER A 82 9.39 -32.67 -5.71
CA SER A 82 8.62 -33.80 -6.23
C SER A 82 9.47 -34.68 -7.15
N ALA A 83 10.26 -34.08 -8.05
CA ALA A 83 11.17 -34.81 -8.93
C ALA A 83 12.21 -35.62 -8.13
N LYS A 84 12.84 -35.04 -7.11
CA LYS A 84 13.79 -35.74 -6.22
C LYS A 84 13.13 -36.92 -5.51
N ASN A 85 11.90 -36.75 -5.02
CA ASN A 85 11.18 -37.85 -4.38
C ASN A 85 10.85 -38.98 -5.36
N LEU A 86 10.44 -38.67 -6.59
CA LEU A 86 10.16 -39.67 -7.62
C LEU A 86 11.43 -40.44 -8.02
N ILE A 87 12.58 -39.75 -8.11
CA ILE A 87 13.89 -40.37 -8.33
C ILE A 87 14.18 -41.38 -7.22
N LEU A 88 14.07 -40.97 -5.95
CA LEU A 88 14.33 -41.83 -4.79
C LEU A 88 13.37 -43.03 -4.70
N LEU A 89 12.17 -42.92 -5.27
CA LEU A 89 11.21 -44.01 -5.42
C LEU A 89 11.54 -44.95 -6.59
N GLY A 90 12.60 -44.69 -7.34
CA GLY A 90 13.06 -45.52 -8.45
C GLY A 90 12.22 -45.35 -9.73
N MET A 91 11.51 -44.23 -9.89
CA MET A 91 10.74 -43.99 -11.11
C MET A 91 11.65 -43.71 -12.32
N ASP A 92 11.22 -44.13 -13.51
CA ASP A 92 11.93 -43.88 -14.77
C ASP A 92 11.89 -42.40 -15.18
N ASP A 93 12.94 -41.92 -15.82
CA ASP A 93 13.10 -40.52 -16.23
C ASP A 93 11.97 -40.03 -17.13
N GLU A 94 11.48 -40.89 -18.04
CA GLU A 94 10.36 -40.53 -18.93
C GLU A 94 9.07 -40.23 -18.13
N ILE A 95 8.82 -40.97 -17.04
CA ILE A 95 7.67 -40.74 -16.17
C ILE A 95 7.86 -39.47 -15.35
N ILE A 96 9.06 -39.23 -14.84
CA ILE A 96 9.38 -38.02 -14.07
C ILE A 96 9.26 -36.78 -14.95
N MET A 97 9.72 -36.82 -16.20
CA MET A 97 9.53 -35.74 -17.18
C MET A 97 8.05 -35.44 -17.39
N LYS A 98 7.22 -36.46 -17.59
CA LYS A 98 5.77 -36.31 -17.79
C LYS A 98 5.07 -35.76 -16.55
N ALA A 99 5.48 -36.15 -15.35
CA ALA A 99 4.87 -35.73 -14.09
C ALA A 99 5.26 -34.32 -13.66
N THR A 100 6.50 -33.90 -13.95
CA THR A 100 7.09 -32.67 -13.41
C THR A 100 7.29 -31.57 -14.46
N GLY A 101 7.26 -31.93 -15.75
CA GLY A 101 7.55 -31.02 -16.86
C GLY A 101 9.02 -30.64 -17.00
N LEU A 102 9.92 -31.26 -16.20
CA LEU A 102 11.36 -31.00 -16.27
C LEU A 102 12.00 -31.62 -17.51
N SER A 103 13.10 -31.03 -17.96
CA SER A 103 13.91 -31.58 -19.04
C SER A 103 14.72 -32.80 -18.57
N ALA A 104 15.12 -33.65 -19.53
CA ALA A 104 15.99 -34.79 -19.25
C ALA A 104 17.30 -34.36 -18.58
N ASP A 105 17.92 -33.26 -19.06
CA ASP A 105 19.14 -32.71 -18.47
C ASP A 105 18.96 -32.32 -16.99
N LYS A 106 17.80 -31.71 -16.66
CA LYS A 106 17.52 -31.32 -15.29
C LYS A 106 17.30 -32.55 -14.40
N ILE A 107 16.63 -33.58 -14.89
CA ILE A 107 16.43 -34.83 -14.14
C ILE A 107 17.76 -35.55 -13.93
N ALA A 108 18.62 -35.63 -14.96
CA ALA A 108 19.95 -36.21 -14.84
C ALA A 108 20.81 -35.47 -13.80
N GLN A 109 20.76 -34.14 -13.79
CA GLN A 109 21.39 -33.33 -12.74
C GLN A 109 20.85 -33.74 -11.36
N LEU A 110 19.52 -33.74 -11.19
CA LEU A 110 18.90 -34.07 -9.90
C LEU A 110 19.27 -35.48 -9.43
N ARG A 111 19.33 -36.48 -10.33
CA ARG A 111 19.79 -37.83 -9.98
C ARG A 111 21.17 -37.84 -9.38
N SER A 112 22.12 -37.14 -10.01
CA SER A 112 23.49 -37.04 -9.48
C SER A 112 23.57 -36.36 -8.11
N GLU A 113 22.56 -35.56 -7.73
CA GLU A 113 22.48 -34.93 -6.41
C GLU A 113 21.90 -35.86 -5.34
N VAL A 114 20.95 -36.75 -5.69
CA VAL A 114 20.25 -37.61 -4.72
C VAL A 114 20.72 -39.07 -4.68
N GLU A 115 21.36 -39.58 -5.73
CA GLU A 115 21.90 -40.95 -5.83
C GLU A 115 23.44 -40.89 -5.89
N PRO A 116 24.14 -40.65 -4.76
CA PRO A 116 25.61 -40.60 -4.72
C PRO A 116 26.29 -41.98 -4.86
#